data_AF-A0A9D5PYS1-F1
#
_entry.id   AF-A0A9D5PYS1-F1
#
_cell.length_a   1.000
_cell.length_b   1.000
_cell.length_c   1.000
_cell.angle_alpha   90.00
_cell.angle_beta   90.00
_cell.angle_gamma   90.00
#
_symmetry.space_group_name_H-M   'P 1'
#
loop_
_entity.id
_entity.type
_entity.pdbx_description
1 polymer ?
#
loop_
_entity_poly.entity_id
_entity_poly.type
_entity_poly.pdbx_seq_one_letter_code
_entity_poly.pdbx_strand_id
1 'polypeptide(L)' 'MKNTISYTTKGTCSRQIEIVTDGDIIESVKFIGGCSGNTQGVAALAKGMKID' A
#
# COMPACT_ATOMS: atom_id res chain seq x y z
N MET A 1 4.91 10.40 13.32
CA MET A 1 3.45 10.57 13.41
C MET A 1 2.83 9.68 12.35
N LYS A 2 1.95 8.76 12.74
CA LYS A 2 1.36 7.82 11.79
C LYS A 2 0.26 8.48 10.95
N ASN A 3 0.31 8.28 9.65
CA ASN A 3 -0.70 8.75 8.69
C ASN A 3 -1.21 7.57 7.85
N THR A 4 -2.50 7.60 7.48
CA THR A 4 -3.12 6.58 6.64
C THR A 4 -3.65 7.22 5.36
N ILE A 5 -3.14 6.75 4.23
CA ILE A 5 -3.58 7.17 2.89
C ILE A 5 -4.44 6.06 2.32
N SER A 6 -5.61 6.43 1.79
CA SER A 6 -6.54 5.50 1.16
C SER A 6 -6.77 5.88 -0.30
N TYR A 7 -6.50 4.95 -1.21
CA TYR A 7 -6.62 5.17 -2.65
C TYR A 7 -7.57 4.15 -3.27
N THR A 8 -8.65 4.61 -3.89
CA THR A 8 -9.56 3.76 -4.68
C THR A 8 -9.01 3.57 -6.09
N THR A 9 -8.70 2.34 -6.44
CA THR A 9 -8.13 1.97 -7.75
C THR A 9 -9.19 1.99 -8.85
N LYS A 10 -8.74 2.23 -10.09
CA LYS A 10 -9.56 2.14 -11.31
C LYS A 10 -8.80 1.37 -12.38
N GLY A 11 -9.49 0.51 -13.13
CA GLY A 11 -8.90 -0.27 -14.21
C GLY A 11 -7.99 -1.44 -13.76
N THR A 12 -8.02 -1.80 -12.47
CA THR A 12 -7.28 -2.95 -11.92
C THR A 12 -8.22 -3.86 -11.14
N CYS A 13 -7.79 -5.09 -10.82
CA CYS A 13 -8.58 -6.05 -10.05
C CYS A 13 -8.63 -5.73 -8.54
N SER A 14 -7.68 -4.95 -8.04
CA SER A 14 -7.75 -4.40 -6.68
C SER A 14 -8.82 -3.32 -6.63
N ARG A 15 -9.45 -3.14 -5.46
CA ARG A 15 -10.51 -2.14 -5.24
C ARG A 15 -10.00 -0.91 -4.49
N GLN A 16 -8.99 -1.10 -3.64
CA GLN A 16 -8.45 -0.05 -2.79
C GLN A 16 -7.05 -0.40 -2.31
N ILE A 17 -6.24 0.62 -2.06
CA ILE A 17 -4.91 0.50 -1.47
C ILE A 17 -4.88 1.36 -0.21
N GLU A 18 -4.48 0.77 0.90
CA GLU A 18 -4.24 1.46 2.18
C GLU A 18 -2.73 1.52 2.41
N ILE A 19 -2.21 2.72 2.68
CA ILE A 19 -0.78 2.95 2.94
C ILE A 19 -0.68 3.62 4.31
N VAL A 20 0.06 3.00 5.22
CA VAL A 20 0.39 3.58 6.53
C VAL A 20 1.81 4.09 6.47
N THR A 21 2.02 5.35 6.85
CA THR A 21 3.34 5.99 6.89
C THR A 21 3.64 6.49 8.28
N ASP A 22 4.91 6.48 8.67
CA ASP A 22 5.40 7.20 9.85
C ASP A 22 6.39 8.26 9.39
N GLY A 23 5.92 9.52 9.33
CA GLY A 23 6.65 10.58 8.64
C GLY A 23 6.78 10.28 7.15
N ASP A 24 8.02 10.22 6.67
CA ASP A 24 8.39 9.94 5.28
C ASP A 24 8.69 8.46 5.03
N ILE A 25 8.49 7.57 6.01
CA ILE A 25 8.74 6.14 5.88
C ILE A 25 7.42 5.38 5.73
N ILE A 26 7.33 4.47 4.77
CA ILE A 26 6.19 3.57 4.60
C ILE A 26 6.26 2.47 5.67
N GLU A 27 5.30 2.44 6.58
CA GLU A 27 5.19 1.39 7.60
C GLU A 27 4.52 0.13 7.04
N SER A 28 3.48 0.28 6.22
CA SER A 28 2.80 -0.84 5.57
C SER A 28 1.98 -0.42 4.35
N VAL A 29 1.76 -1.36 3.44
CA VAL A 29 0.85 -1.23 2.30
C VAL A 29 -0.09 -2.43 2.30
N LYS A 30 -1.37 -2.20 2.04
CA LYS A 30 -2.38 -3.24 1.95
C LYS A 30 -3.27 -3.02 0.73
N PHE A 31 -3.40 -4.05 -0.09
CA PHE A 31 -4.32 -4.07 -1.22
C PHE A 31 -5.62 -4.75 -0.79
N ILE A 32 -6.74 -4.07 -0.96
CA ILE A 32 -8.07 -4.58 -0.66
C ILE A 32 -8.74 -5.02 -1.97
N GLY A 33 -9.14 -6.29 -2.02
CA GLY A 33 -9.64 -6.93 -3.24
C GLY A 33 -8.53 -7.23 -4.26
N GLY A 34 -8.90 -8.03 -5.28
CA GLY A 34 -7.96 -8.59 -6.25
C GLY A 34 -7.51 -10.00 -5.90
N CYS A 35 -6.62 -10.56 -6.72
CA CYS A 35 -6.07 -11.89 -6.53
C CYS A 35 -4.90 -11.87 -5.52
N SER A 36 -4.76 -12.95 -4.75
CA SER A 36 -3.59 -13.19 -3.91
C SER A 36 -2.34 -13.39 -4.78
N GLY A 37 -1.18 -12.92 -4.33
CA GLY A 37 0.09 -13.04 -5.05
C GLY A 37 0.83 -11.71 -5.15
N ASN A 38 0.98 -11.18 -6.37
CA ASN A 38 1.87 -10.04 -6.66
C ASN A 38 1.66 -8.83 -5.74
N THR A 39 0.42 -8.48 -5.39
CA THR A 39 0.11 -7.33 -4.52
C THR A 39 0.71 -7.46 -3.13
N GLN A 40 0.77 -8.68 -2.58
CA GLN A 40 1.41 -8.94 -1.28
C GLN A 40 2.93 -8.78 -1.37
N GLY A 41 3.53 -9.23 -2.48
CA GLY A 41 4.97 -9.04 -2.75
C GLY A 41 5.33 -7.56 -2.90
N VAL A 42 4.57 -6.80 -3.70
CA VAL A 42 4.76 -5.35 -3.86
C VAL A 42 4.59 -4.62 -2.52
N ALA A 43 3.59 -4.99 -1.71
CA ALA A 43 3.41 -4.44 -0.38
C ALA A 43 4.61 -4.69 0.55
N ALA A 44 5.19 -5.89 0.50
CA ALA A 44 6.36 -6.24 1.28
C ALA A 44 7.61 -5.46 0.84
N LEU A 45 7.80 -5.27 -0.47
CA LEU A 45 8.91 -4.49 -1.02
C LEU A 45 8.82 -3.01 -0.64
N ALA A 46 7.61 -2.45 -0.59
CA ALA A 46 7.40 -1.05 -0.23
C ALA A 46 7.64 -0.75 1.27
N LYS A 47 7.57 -1.76 2.14
CA LYS A 47 7.73 -1.57 3.59
C LYS A 47 9.14 -1.07 3.94
N GLY A 48 9.21 0.02 4.68
CA GLY A 48 10.45 0.67 5.11
C GLY A 48 11.06 1.59 4.05
N MET A 49 10.45 1.73 2.87
CA MET A 49 10.91 2.68 1.86
C MET A 49 10.58 4.11 2.26
N LYS A 50 11.45 5.05 1.85
CA LYS A 50 11.21 6.49 1.98
C LYS A 50 10.29 6.98 0.85
N ILE A 51 9.40 7.89 1.16
CA ILE A 51 8.57 8.63 0.21
C ILE A 51 9.44 9.74 -0.38
N ASP A 52 9.60 9.75 -1.70
CA ASP A 52 10.32 10.77 -2.48
C ASP A 52 9.32 11.58 -3.33
#